data_AF-A0A1U7DH86-F1
#
_entry.id   AF-A0A1U7DH86-F1
#
_cell.length_a   1.000
_cell.length_b   1.000
_cell.length_c   1.000
_cell.angle_alpha   90.00
_cell.angle_beta   90.00
_cell.angle_gamma   90.00
#
_symmetry.space_group_name_H-M   'P 1'
#
loop_
_entity.id
_entity.type
_entity.pdbx_description
1 polymer ?
#
loop_
_entity_poly.entity_id
_entity_poly.type
_entity_poly.pdbx_seq_one_letter_code
_entity_poly.pdbx_strand_id
1 'polypeptide(L)' 'MAFGKDHELHQRRFGRNLWVGACLLGFVAIVFGLTVVKVTRDGPIEGFDHTVRPQMTEGAK' A
#
# COMPACT_ATOMS: atom_id res chain seq x y z
N MET A 1 -5.29 -12.49 38.55
CA MET A 1 -4.37 -13.01 37.52
C MET A 1 -2.96 -12.60 37.90
N ALA A 2 -2.04 -13.54 38.07
CA ALA A 2 -0.66 -13.24 38.40
C ALA A 2 0.16 -13.26 37.10
N PHE A 3 0.78 -12.13 36.74
CA PHE A 3 1.81 -12.09 35.70
C PHE A 3 3.07 -12.74 36.26
N GLY A 4 3.10 -14.08 36.25
CA GLY A 4 4.28 -14.85 36.60
C GLY A 4 5.42 -14.55 35.61
N LYS A 5 6.66 -14.73 36.10
CA LYS A 5 7.94 -14.60 35.39
C LYS A 5 7.82 -15.01 33.91
N ASP A 6 8.36 -14.19 33.00
CA ASP A 6 8.31 -14.43 31.55
C ASP A 6 8.63 -15.89 31.21
N HIS A 7 7.62 -16.59 30.69
CA HIS A 7 7.74 -17.98 30.32
C HIS A 7 8.46 -18.09 28.97
N GLU A 8 9.28 -19.12 28.78
CA GLU A 8 10.07 -19.37 27.56
C GLU A 8 9.26 -19.27 26.25
N LEU A 9 7.96 -19.55 26.33
CA LEU A 9 7.03 -19.49 25.21
C LEU A 9 6.85 -18.05 24.66
N HIS A 10 6.90 -17.03 25.52
CA HIS A 10 6.78 -15.62 25.09
C HIS A 10 8.00 -15.21 24.25
N GLN A 11 9.19 -15.67 24.64
CA GLN A 11 10.43 -15.39 23.91
C GLN A 11 10.43 -16.02 22.51
N ARG A 12 9.94 -17.27 22.41
CA ARG A 12 9.81 -17.99 21.12
C ARG A 12 8.78 -17.33 20.19
N ARG A 13 7.66 -16.85 20.75
CA ARG A 13 6.61 -16.15 19.99
C ARG A 13 7.08 -14.77 19.53
N PHE A 14 7.86 -14.06 20.36
CA PHE A 14 8.39 -12.75 20.02
C PHE A 14 9.25 -12.78 18.76
N GLY A 15 10.21 -13.72 18.67
CA GLY A 15 11.06 -13.86 17.48
C GLY A 15 10.27 -14.14 16.20
N ARG A 16 9.23 -15.00 16.27
CA ARG A 16 8.38 -15.27 15.10
C ARG A 16 7.52 -14.07 14.71
N ASN A 17 6.95 -13.37 15.69
CA ASN A 17 6.13 -12.19 15.43
C ASN A 17 6.96 -11.02 14.88
N LEU A 18 8.24 -10.92 15.23
CA LEU A 18 9.14 -9.91 14.70
C LEU A 18 9.30 -10.03 13.18
N TRP A 19 9.58 -11.23 12.68
CA TRP A 19 9.71 -11.47 11.23
C TRP A 19 8.40 -11.26 10.48
N VAL A 20 7.27 -11.70 11.04
CA VAL A 20 5.95 -11.44 10.47
C VAL A 20 5.68 -9.92 10.40
N GLY A 21 6.02 -9.19 11.47
CA GLY A 21 5.92 -7.74 11.52
C GLY A 21 6.77 -7.05 10.44
N ALA A 22 8.03 -7.48 10.28
CA ALA A 22 8.91 -6.96 9.25
C ALA A 22 8.37 -7.22 7.83
N CYS A 23 7.84 -8.42 7.56
CA CYS A 23 7.21 -8.74 6.27
C CYS A 23 5.98 -7.86 5.99
N LEU A 24 5.10 -7.66 6.99
CA LEU A 24 3.93 -6.81 6.86
C LEU A 24 4.31 -5.36 6.58
N LEU A 25 5.31 -4.84 7.30
CA LEU A 25 5.80 -3.47 7.13
C LEU A 25 6.43 -3.28 5.74
N GLY A 26 7.20 -4.26 5.26
CA GLY A 26 7.73 -4.29 3.89
C GLY A 26 6.64 -4.30 2.83
N PHE A 27 5.59 -5.12 3.00
CA PHE A 27 4.45 -5.16 2.08
C PHE A 27 3.74 -3.80 2.02
N VAL A 28 3.46 -3.20 3.17
CA VAL A 28 2.85 -1.85 3.25
C VAL A 28 3.74 -0.82 2.56
N ALA A 29 5.04 -0.85 2.78
CA ALA A 29 5.98 0.08 2.16
C ALA A 29 5.98 -0.02 0.63
N ILE A 30 5.90 -1.23 0.07
CA ILE A 30 5.81 -1.45 -1.38
C ILE A 30 4.53 -0.85 -1.94
N VAL A 31 3.37 -1.20 -1.38
CA VAL A 31 2.07 -0.70 -1.86
C VAL A 31 1.99 0.83 -1.73
N PHE A 32 2.45 1.37 -0.61
CA PHE A 32 2.48 2.81 -0.37
C PHE A 32 3.43 3.52 -1.35
N GLY A 33 4.64 3.00 -1.57
CA GLY A 33 5.59 3.54 -2.53
C GLY A 33 5.02 3.56 -3.95
N LEU A 34 4.39 2.47 -4.39
CA LEU A 34 3.67 2.42 -5.67
C LEU A 34 2.53 3.44 -5.73
N THR A 35 1.80 3.63 -4.63
CA THR A 35 0.72 4.63 -4.56
C THR A 35 1.25 6.05 -4.71
N VAL A 36 2.35 6.40 -4.04
CA VAL A 36 2.99 7.71 -4.18
C VAL A 36 3.43 7.94 -5.63
N VAL A 37 4.09 6.97 -6.25
CA VAL A 37 4.50 7.04 -7.65
C VAL A 37 3.29 7.22 -8.56
N LYS A 38 2.22 6.44 -8.33
CA LYS A 38 1.00 6.52 -9.12
C LYS A 38 0.36 7.90 -9.05
N VAL A 39 0.13 8.42 -7.84
CA VAL A 39 -0.53 9.72 -7.63
C VAL A 39 0.31 10.87 -8.17
N THR A 40 1.64 10.80 -8.05
CA THR A 40 2.53 11.85 -8.54
C THR A 40 2.69 11.85 -10.06
N ARG A 41 2.51 10.71 -10.74
CA ARG A 41 2.74 10.59 -12.19
C ARG A 41 1.47 10.60 -13.03
N ASP A 42 0.39 9.97 -12.57
CA ASP A 42 -0.77 9.70 -13.42
C ASP A 42 -1.77 10.87 -13.54
N GLY A 43 -1.54 12.01 -12.86
CA GLY A 43 -2.35 13.22 -13.00
C GLY A 43 -3.87 13.02 -12.73
N PRO A 44 -4.70 14.05 -12.95
CA PRO A 44 -6.16 13.91 -12.85
C PRO A 44 -6.67 12.99 -13.96
N ILE A 45 -7.36 11.91 -13.58
CA ILE A 45 -8.06 11.07 -14.55
C ILE A 45 -9.36 11.77 -14.94
N GLU A 46 -9.53 12.09 -16.22
CA GLU A 46 -10.79 12.63 -16.71
C GLU A 46 -11.92 11.62 -16.53
N GLY A 47 -12.96 12.02 -15.79
CA GLY A 47 -14.17 11.22 -15.65
C GLY A 47 -14.80 10.93 -17.01
N PHE A 48 -15.50 9.80 -17.13
CA PHE A 48 -16.38 9.54 -18.27
C PHE A 48 -17.72 10.26 -18.06
N ASP A 49 -17.64 11.56 -17.76
CA ASP A 49 -18.78 12.45 -17.85
C ASP A 49 -18.94 12.83 -19.32
N HIS A 50 -20.18 12.87 -19.80
CA HIS A 50 -20.57 12.77 -21.22
C HIS A 50 -20.24 14.02 -22.06
N THR A 51 -19.28 14.82 -21.60
CA THR A 51 -18.72 15.94 -22.30
C THR A 51 -17.70 15.48 -23.36
N VAL A 52 -17.66 16.20 -24.47
CA VAL A 52 -16.74 15.94 -25.59
C VAL A 52 -15.29 16.13 -25.13
N ARG A 53 -14.40 15.19 -25.49
CA ARG A 53 -12.95 15.29 -25.26
C ARG A 53 -12.26 15.83 -26.53
N PRO A 54 -11.82 17.10 -26.57
CA PRO A 54 -11.20 17.70 -27.76
C PRO A 54 -10.02 16.88 -28.28
N GLN A 55 -9.19 16.37 -27.38
CA GLN A 55 -8.03 15.52 -27.69
C GLN A 55 -8.34 14.22 -28.45
N MET A 56 -9.59 13.71 -28.42
CA MET A 56 -9.98 12.52 -29.18
C MET A 56 -10.56 12.84 -30.56
N THR A 57 -10.86 14.12 -30.83
CA THR A 57 -11.53 14.58 -32.06
C THR A 57 -10.53 15.16 -33.07
N GLU A 58 -9.41 15.69 -32.58
CA GLU A 58 -8.39 16.39 -33.38
C GLU A 58 -7.58 15.49 -34.33
N GLY A 59 -7.60 14.16 -34.14
CA GLY A 59 -6.92 13.18 -35.00
C GLY A 59 -7.73 12.68 -36.19
N ALA A 60 -8.96 13.16 -36.39
CA ALA A 60 -9.86 12.76 -37.48
C ALA A 60 -9.91 13.83 -38.59
N LYS A 61 -8.74 14.27 -39.06
CA LYS A 61 -8.59 15.01 -40.31
C LYS A 61 -7.60 14.31 -41.23
#